data_AF-A0A117L813-F1
#
_entry.id   AF-A0A117L813-F1
#
_cell.length_a   1.000
_cell.length_b   1.000
_cell.length_c   1.000
_cell.angle_alpha   90.00
_cell.angle_beta   90.00
_cell.angle_gamma   90.00
#
_symmetry.space_group_name_H-M   'P 1'
#
loop_
_entity.id
_entity.type
_entity.pdbx_description
1 polymer ?
#
loop_
_entity_poly.entity_id
_entity_poly.type
_entity_poly.pdbx_seq_one_letter_code
_entity_poly.pdbx_strand_id
1 'polypeptide(L)' 'MKDRLNEYDLQPLPSTPEQARGRNTAQWCRYTMVSEGLLKPDSPRGVWEITETGRKQLLEEEND' A
#
# COMPACT_ATOMS: atom_id res chain seq x y z
N MET A 1 -11.93 -3.92 9.32
CA MET A 1 -10.76 -3.05 8.99
C MET A 1 -10.81 -1.73 9.73
N LYS A 2 -11.99 -1.07 9.88
CA LYS A 2 -12.11 0.13 10.74
C LYS A 2 -11.55 -0.10 12.15
N ASP A 3 -11.74 -1.31 12.65
CA ASP A 3 -11.30 -1.87 13.93
C ASP A 3 -9.78 -2.04 14.07
N ARG A 4 -9.01 -1.87 12.98
CA ARG A 4 -7.52 -1.97 12.98
C ARG A 4 -6.83 -0.61 12.79
N LEU A 5 -7.58 0.44 12.43
CA LEU A 5 -7.04 1.78 12.23
C LEU A 5 -6.99 2.50 13.57
N ASN A 6 -5.86 3.13 13.89
CA ASN A 6 -5.73 3.92 15.10
C ASN A 6 -6.25 5.37 14.87
N GLU A 7 -6.25 6.18 15.93
CA GLU A 7 -6.70 7.57 15.86
C GLU A 7 -5.90 8.38 14.83
N TYR A 8 -4.58 8.18 14.74
CA TYR A 8 -3.73 8.90 13.79
C TYR A 8 -3.99 8.54 12.33
N ASP A 9 -4.35 7.29 12.03
CA ASP A 9 -4.68 6.86 10.68
C ASP A 9 -5.92 7.59 10.14
N LEU A 10 -6.84 7.95 11.04
CA LEU A 10 -8.09 8.65 10.74
C LEU A 10 -7.92 10.17 10.73
N GLN A 11 -6.84 10.70 11.30
CA GLN A 11 -6.59 12.14 11.32
C GLN A 11 -6.32 12.70 9.92
N PRO A 12 -6.71 13.96 9.66
CA PRO A 12 -6.41 14.64 8.41
C PRO A 12 -4.90 14.90 8.27
N LEU A 13 -4.43 14.94 7.02
CA LEU A 13 -3.08 15.37 6.70
C LEU A 13 -3.00 16.90 6.77
N PRO A 14 -2.04 17.52 7.49
CA PRO A 14 -1.96 18.98 7.63
C PRO A 14 -1.86 19.73 6.30
N SER A 15 -1.17 19.16 5.32
CA SER A 15 -1.02 19.73 3.96
C SER A 15 -2.24 19.47 3.07
N THR A 16 -3.10 18.51 3.41
CA THR A 16 -4.30 18.16 2.63
C THR A 16 -5.39 17.66 3.58
N PRO A 17 -6.15 18.59 4.22
CA PRO A 17 -7.08 18.24 5.28
C PRO A 17 -8.22 17.28 4.87
N GLU A 18 -8.54 17.24 3.59
CA GLU A 18 -9.52 16.32 2.97
C GLU A 18 -9.05 14.85 2.96
N GLN A 19 -7.77 14.59 3.19
CA GLN A 19 -7.15 13.27 3.08
C GLN A 19 -6.77 12.73 4.48
N ALA A 20 -7.29 11.55 4.83
CA ALA A 20 -6.86 10.82 6.02
C ALA A 20 -5.41 10.33 5.87
N ARG A 21 -4.61 10.43 6.94
CA ARG A 21 -3.19 10.01 6.96
C ARG A 21 -3.01 8.56 6.51
N GLY A 22 -3.85 7.65 6.97
CA GLY A 22 -3.79 6.23 6.61
C GLY A 22 -3.90 6.00 5.10
N ARG A 23 -4.68 6.84 4.39
CA ARG A 23 -4.77 6.78 2.92
C ARG A 23 -3.46 7.21 2.25
N ASN A 24 -2.82 8.25 2.75
CA ASN A 24 -1.50 8.69 2.27
C ASN A 24 -0.43 7.62 2.54
N THR A 25 -0.42 7.02 3.73
CA THR A 25 0.50 5.92 4.07
C THR A 25 0.35 4.73 3.12
N ALA A 26 -0.90 4.31 2.83
CA ALA A 26 -1.16 3.25 1.86
C ALA A 26 -0.69 3.62 0.44
N GLN A 27 -0.82 4.89 0.05
CA GLN A 27 -0.31 5.37 -1.25
C GLN A 27 1.22 5.25 -1.34
N TRP A 28 1.94 5.64 -0.29
CA TRP A 28 3.40 5.50 -0.24
C TRP A 28 3.85 4.04 -0.25
N CYS A 29 3.18 3.18 0.52
CA CYS A 29 3.44 1.74 0.48
C CYS A 29 3.27 1.18 -0.95
N ARG A 30 2.17 1.52 -1.64
CA ARG A 30 1.97 1.12 -3.04
C ARG A 30 3.09 1.65 -3.95
N TYR A 31 3.45 2.92 -3.80
CA TYR A 31 4.49 3.55 -4.61
C TYR A 31 5.81 2.80 -4.49
N THR A 32 6.25 2.48 -3.27
CA THR A 32 7.45 1.69 -3.01
C THR A 32 7.37 0.32 -3.67
N MET A 33 6.29 -0.43 -3.44
CA MET A 33 6.14 -1.78 -4.02
C MET A 33 6.07 -1.79 -5.55
N VAL A 34 5.51 -0.75 -6.18
CA VAL A 34 5.55 -0.59 -7.64
C VAL A 34 6.98 -0.26 -8.11
N SER A 35 7.68 0.62 -7.39
CA SER A 35 9.07 0.98 -7.69
C SER A 35 10.02 -0.20 -7.58
N GLU A 36 9.75 -1.13 -6.66
CA GLU A 36 10.50 -2.37 -6.47
C GLU A 36 10.08 -3.47 -7.46
N GLY A 37 9.06 -3.23 -8.30
CA GLY A 37 8.57 -4.19 -9.28
C GLY A 37 7.72 -5.31 -8.69
N LEU A 38 7.22 -5.17 -7.45
CA LEU A 38 6.39 -6.15 -6.75
C LEU A 38 4.90 -6.03 -7.12
N LEU A 39 4.45 -4.82 -7.44
CA LEU A 39 3.09 -4.54 -7.89
C LEU A 39 3.09 -3.95 -9.30
N LYS A 40 2.02 -4.22 -10.06
CA LYS A 40 1.82 -3.62 -11.38
C LYS A 40 1.48 -2.13 -11.26
N PRO A 41 2.09 -1.26 -12.08
CA PRO A 41 1.82 0.17 -12.05
C PRO A 41 0.42 0.52 -12.58
N ASP A 42 -0.10 -0.25 -13.53
CA ASP A 42 -1.26 0.03 -14.38
C ASP A 42 -2.56 -0.68 -13.96
N SER A 43 -2.60 -1.25 -12.74
CA SER A 43 -3.82 -1.83 -12.19
C SER A 43 -4.95 -0.81 -12.04
N PRO A 44 -6.24 -1.24 -12.15
CA PRO A 44 -7.38 -0.37 -11.92
C PRO A 44 -7.35 0.30 -10.54
N ARG A 45 -8.00 1.46 -10.43
CA ARG A 45 -8.06 2.22 -9.18
C ARG A 45 -8.63 1.37 -8.05
N GLY A 46 -7.88 1.28 -6.95
CA GLY A 46 -8.27 0.49 -5.77
C GLY A 46 -7.87 -0.98 -5.83
N VAL A 47 -7.27 -1.43 -6.93
CA VAL A 47 -6.74 -2.79 -7.09
C VAL A 47 -5.22 -2.74 -6.99
N TRP A 48 -4.66 -3.67 -6.21
CA TRP A 48 -3.22 -3.90 -6.08
C TRP A 48 -2.95 -5.27 -6.71
N GLU A 49 -2.39 -5.27 -7.91
CA GLU A 49 -2.09 -6.51 -8.63
C GLU A 49 -0.61 -6.86 -8.45
N ILE A 50 -0.35 -8.06 -7.96
CA ILE A 50 1.00 -8.56 -7.74
C ILE A 50 1.64 -9.00 -9.06
N THR A 51 2.93 -8.69 -9.24
CA THR A 51 3.74 -9.17 -10.37
C THR A 51 4.22 -10.60 -10.12
N GLU A 52 4.77 -11.25 -11.14
CA GLU A 52 5.45 -12.55 -10.95
C GLU A 52 6.66 -12.42 -10.00
N THR A 53 7.41 -11.32 -10.09
CA THR A 53 8.51 -11.02 -9.15
C THR A 53 8.00 -10.93 -7.72
N GLY A 54 6.91 -10.21 -7.49
CA GLY A 54 6.29 -10.09 -6.16
C GLY A 54 5.81 -11.45 -5.62
N ARG A 55 5.22 -12.30 -6.47
CA ARG A 55 4.83 -13.66 -6.07
C ARG A 55 6.03 -14.50 -5.66
N LYS A 56 7.12 -14.43 -6.42
CA LYS A 56 8.35 -15.16 -6.11
C LYS A 56 8.92 -14.73 -4.75
N GLN A 57 9.00 -13.42 -4.49
CA GLN A 57 9.50 -12.91 -3.22
C GLN A 57 8.65 -13.38 -2.02
N LEU A 58 7.32 -13.34 -2.14
CA LEU A 58 6.44 -13.85 -1.08
C LEU A 58 6.68 -15.33 -0.77
N LEU A 59 6.91 -16.14 -1.81
CA LEU A 59 7.20 -17.56 -1.63
C LEU A 59 8.59 -17.77 -1.01
N GLU A 60 9.58 -16.93 -1.32
CA GLU A 60 10.90 -17.02 -0.70
C GLU A 60 10.85 -16.64 0.79
N GLU A 61 10.14 -15.57 1.15
CA GLU A 61 9.97 -15.13 2.55
C GLU A 61 9.19 -16.15 3.42
N GLU A 62 8.25 -16.92 2.86
CA GLU A 62 7.53 -17.97 3.60
C GLU A 62 8.40 -19.20 3.93
N ASN A 63 9.57 -19.34 3.30
CA ASN A 63 10.46 -20.48 3.46
C ASN A 63 11.66 -20.22 4.39
N ASP A 64 11.80 -19.00 4.93
CA ASP A 64 12.84 -18.57 5.88
C ASP A 64 12.32 -18.50 7.33
#